data_AF-A0A1M6ZNR6-F1
#
_entry.id   AF-A0A1M6ZNR6-F1
#
_cell.length_a   1.000
_cell.length_b   1.000
_cell.length_c   1.000
_cell.angle_alpha   90.00
_cell.angle_beta   90.00
_cell.angle_gamma   90.00
#
_symmetry.space_group_name_H-M   'P 1'
#
loop_
_entity.id
_entity.type
_entity.pdbx_description
1 polymer ?
#
loop_
_entity_poly.entity_id
_entity_poly.type
_entity_poly.pdbx_seq_one_letter_code
_entity_poly.pdbx_strand_id
1 'polypeptide(L)'
;MKSFGIILLLAVFIAIAWSRVDPTAAPQHYNYRDASKQLRRVYYGELQETLYCGCRYDDKKNVDFSSCNFKPRENPKRKSFKRAERIEWEHMVTAHNMGQHLPCWRDGGRKNCSANDTTFKIMEGDMHNLYPAIGEVNGDRNNFMYSQWTNDPEPMYGGCKTIVDFKLKKAQPREEARGIIARASLYMEKTYGVNLSKQDRKLFEAWDKMYPVTDKECERDRRIFKVQGDHNPFVYEKCK
;
A
#
# COMPACT_ATOMS: atom_id res chain seq x y z
N MET A 1 -3.87 50.63 50.49
CA MET A 1 -4.74 50.22 49.36
C MET A 1 -3.87 49.64 48.26
N LYS A 2 -3.70 48.32 48.19
CA LYS A 2 -2.95 47.64 47.11
C LYS A 2 -3.96 46.86 46.28
N SER A 3 -4.13 47.28 45.02
CA SER A 3 -5.03 46.67 44.05
C SER A 3 -4.41 45.36 43.54
N PHE A 4 -5.09 44.23 43.77
CA PHE A 4 -4.73 42.94 43.20
C PHE A 4 -5.37 42.83 41.81
N GLY A 5 -4.55 42.91 40.77
CA GLY A 5 -4.96 42.60 39.40
C GLY A 5 -5.06 41.08 39.22
N ILE A 6 -6.27 40.58 38.95
CA ILE A 6 -6.52 39.19 38.59
C ILE A 6 -6.12 39.00 37.13
N ILE A 7 -5.04 38.25 36.90
CA ILE A 7 -4.65 37.79 35.55
C ILE A 7 -5.49 36.55 35.24
N LEU A 8 -6.45 36.68 34.33
CA LEU A 8 -7.26 35.57 33.83
C LEU A 8 -6.45 34.80 32.77
N LEU A 9 -5.84 33.69 33.17
CA LEU A 9 -5.20 32.74 32.24
C LEU A 9 -6.28 31.94 31.48
N LEU A 10 -6.58 32.36 30.26
CA LEU A 10 -7.40 31.60 29.31
C LEU A 10 -6.59 30.38 28.81
N ALA A 11 -6.84 29.22 29.40
CA ALA A 11 -6.33 27.94 28.91
C ALA A 11 -7.10 27.54 27.64
N VAL A 12 -6.46 27.69 26.47
CA VAL A 12 -6.99 27.19 25.20
C VAL A 12 -6.76 25.67 25.16
N PHE A 13 -7.78 24.89 25.52
CA PHE A 13 -7.79 23.46 25.29
C PHE A 13 -7.98 23.18 23.79
N ILE A 14 -6.88 22.94 23.07
CA ILE A 14 -6.95 22.39 21.72
C ILE A 14 -7.37 20.92 21.87
N ALA A 15 -8.66 20.65 21.73
CA ALA A 15 -9.17 19.30 21.61
C ALA A 15 -8.64 18.69 20.32
N ILE A 16 -7.55 17.92 20.41
CA ILE A 16 -7.11 17.07 19.31
C ILE A 16 -8.21 16.01 19.16
N ALA A 17 -9.12 16.22 18.21
CA ALA A 17 -10.09 15.21 17.82
C ALA A 17 -9.33 14.07 17.14
N TRP A 18 -8.94 13.07 17.93
CA TRP A 18 -8.54 11.77 17.40
C TRP A 18 -9.78 11.20 16.74
N SER A 19 -9.87 11.32 15.40
CA SER A 19 -10.92 10.67 14.61
C SER A 19 -10.87 9.17 14.89
N ARG A 20 -11.67 8.71 15.85
CA ARG A 20 -11.85 7.29 16.14
C ARG A 20 -12.51 6.70 14.90
N VAL A 21 -11.95 5.61 14.38
CA VAL A 21 -12.64 4.87 13.32
C VAL A 21 -13.74 4.10 13.99
N ASP A 22 -14.96 4.37 13.56
CA ASP A 22 -16.13 3.63 13.99
C ASP A 22 -16.06 2.20 13.42
N PRO A 23 -15.93 1.16 14.27
CA PRO A 23 -15.87 -0.22 13.81
C PRO A 23 -17.20 -0.68 13.19
N THR A 24 -18.30 0.03 13.47
CA THR A 24 -19.66 -0.25 12.99
C THR A 24 -20.06 0.57 11.76
N ALA A 25 -19.18 1.43 11.25
CA ALA A 25 -19.44 2.20 10.05
C ALA A 25 -19.78 1.28 8.87
N ALA A 26 -20.86 1.62 8.16
CA ALA A 26 -21.28 0.94 6.95
C ALA A 26 -20.16 0.94 5.89
N PRO A 27 -20.07 -0.13 5.06
CA PRO A 27 -19.08 -0.19 4.01
C PRO A 27 -19.23 0.96 3.02
N GLN A 28 -18.11 1.57 2.62
CA GLN A 28 -18.08 2.62 1.61
C GLN A 28 -16.68 2.77 1.00
N HIS A 29 -16.59 3.37 -0.19
CA HIS A 29 -15.30 3.77 -0.73
C HIS A 29 -14.75 5.00 -0.01
N TYR A 30 -13.42 5.08 0.12
CA TYR A 30 -12.73 6.16 0.81
C TYR A 30 -11.72 6.85 -0.10
N ASN A 31 -11.37 8.09 0.21
CA ASN A 31 -10.12 8.66 -0.29
C ASN A 31 -8.91 8.01 0.42
N TYR A 32 -7.70 8.17 -0.11
CA TYR A 32 -6.50 7.55 0.45
C TYR A 32 -6.25 7.85 1.94
N ARG A 33 -6.50 9.08 2.40
CA ARG A 33 -6.27 9.47 3.80
C ARG A 33 -7.19 8.69 4.73
N ASP A 34 -8.46 8.58 4.36
CA ASP A 34 -9.44 7.89 5.20
C ASP A 34 -9.29 6.37 5.07
N ALA A 35 -9.02 5.84 3.88
CA ALA A 35 -8.68 4.44 3.67
C ALA A 35 -7.51 4.00 4.56
N SER A 36 -6.44 4.80 4.61
CA SER A 36 -5.25 4.56 5.44
C SER A 36 -5.56 4.40 6.93
N LYS A 37 -6.62 5.03 7.44
CA LYS A 37 -7.09 4.87 8.83
C LYS A 37 -7.88 3.57 8.99
N GLN A 38 -8.67 3.19 7.99
CA GLN A 38 -9.50 1.99 8.00
C GLN A 38 -8.69 0.71 7.86
N LEU A 39 -7.51 0.73 7.22
CA LEU A 39 -6.72 -0.46 6.93
C LEU A 39 -6.33 -1.31 8.15
N ARG A 40 -6.39 -0.78 9.39
CA ARG A 40 -6.25 -1.59 10.61
C ARG A 40 -7.41 -2.58 10.84
N ARG A 41 -8.60 -2.30 10.28
CA ARG A 41 -9.76 -3.20 10.28
C ARG A 41 -9.57 -4.36 9.30
N VAL A 42 -8.62 -4.23 8.37
CA VAL A 42 -8.24 -5.25 7.41
C VAL A 42 -7.02 -6.01 7.92
N TYR A 43 -5.92 -5.29 8.15
CA TYR A 43 -4.64 -5.87 8.54
C TYR A 43 -4.48 -5.89 10.07
N TYR A 44 -4.93 -6.98 10.67
CA TYR A 44 -4.67 -7.35 12.07
C TYR A 44 -4.40 -8.86 12.16
N GLY A 45 -3.67 -9.29 13.18
CA GLY A 45 -3.34 -10.70 13.40
C GLY A 45 -2.44 -11.24 12.29
N GLU A 46 -2.82 -12.35 11.68
CA GLU A 46 -1.99 -13.06 10.69
C GLU A 46 -1.79 -12.28 9.36
N LEU A 47 -2.60 -11.24 9.11
CA LEU A 47 -2.43 -10.35 7.97
C LEU A 47 -1.42 -9.22 8.22
N GLN A 48 -0.87 -9.09 9.44
CA GLN A 48 0.20 -8.13 9.72
C GLN A 48 1.54 -8.63 9.18
N GLU A 49 1.63 -8.72 7.84
CA GLU A 49 2.77 -9.20 7.09
C GLU A 49 3.01 -8.27 5.88
N THR A 50 4.25 -7.86 5.64
CA THR A 50 4.60 -6.95 4.54
C THR A 50 4.59 -7.63 3.19
N LEU A 51 4.10 -6.93 2.17
CA LEU A 51 3.97 -7.42 0.79
C LEU A 51 5.30 -7.96 0.25
N TYR A 52 6.32 -7.11 0.21
CA TYR A 52 7.55 -7.38 -0.52
C TYR A 52 8.54 -8.30 0.21
N CYS A 53 8.47 -8.37 1.54
CA CYS A 53 9.48 -9.08 2.33
C CYS A 53 8.92 -10.11 3.30
N GLY A 54 7.60 -10.19 3.48
CA GLY A 54 7.00 -11.17 4.41
C GLY A 54 7.28 -10.89 5.89
N CYS A 55 7.80 -9.70 6.22
CA CYS A 55 8.09 -9.33 7.60
C CYS A 55 6.82 -9.04 8.37
N ARG A 56 6.73 -9.55 9.59
CA ARG A 56 5.69 -9.21 10.56
C ARG A 56 5.86 -7.77 11.04
N TYR A 57 4.75 -7.18 11.48
CA TYR A 57 4.76 -5.86 12.12
C TYR A 57 3.70 -5.77 13.21
N ASP A 58 3.85 -4.80 14.12
CA ASP A 58 2.92 -4.61 15.25
C ASP A 58 1.81 -3.58 14.96
N ASP A 59 0.86 -3.40 15.88
CA ASP A 59 -0.23 -2.42 15.73
C ASP A 59 0.28 -0.96 15.67
N LYS A 60 1.49 -0.70 16.17
CA LYS A 60 2.17 0.59 16.09
C LYS A 60 2.93 0.77 14.77
N LYS A 61 2.86 -0.20 13.85
CA LYS A 61 3.53 -0.23 12.54
C LYS A 61 5.04 -0.35 12.62
N ASN A 62 5.60 -0.85 13.72
CA ASN A 62 7.00 -1.21 13.82
C ASN A 62 7.23 -2.55 13.14
N VAL A 63 8.27 -2.64 12.30
CA VAL A 63 8.60 -3.86 11.56
C VAL A 63 9.50 -4.76 12.40
N ASP A 64 9.16 -6.06 12.48
CA ASP A 64 10.04 -7.08 13.05
C ASP A 64 10.94 -7.65 11.95
N PHE A 65 12.17 -7.15 11.87
CA PHE A 65 13.15 -7.61 10.87
C PHE A 65 13.57 -9.08 11.05
N SER A 66 13.51 -9.61 12.28
CA SER A 66 13.93 -10.98 12.56
C SER A 66 12.96 -12.01 11.97
N SER A 67 11.67 -11.66 11.87
CA SER A 67 10.62 -12.52 11.31
C SER A 67 10.83 -12.93 9.84
N CYS A 68 11.65 -12.20 9.11
CA CYS A 68 11.89 -12.36 7.67
C CYS A 68 13.38 -12.22 7.28
N ASN A 69 14.27 -12.12 8.26
CA ASN A 69 15.70 -11.84 8.07
C ASN A 69 15.98 -10.57 7.23
N PHE A 70 15.14 -9.53 7.35
CA PHE A 70 15.33 -8.29 6.61
C PHE A 70 16.57 -7.54 7.12
N LYS A 71 17.33 -6.97 6.19
CA LYS A 71 18.42 -6.04 6.49
C LYS A 71 18.26 -4.80 5.63
N PRO A 72 18.19 -3.59 6.23
CA PRO A 72 18.20 -2.36 5.44
C PRO A 72 19.44 -2.30 4.56
N ARG A 73 19.34 -1.60 3.41
CA ARG A 73 20.50 -1.48 2.52
C ARG A 73 21.63 -0.71 3.19
N GLU A 74 22.87 -1.13 2.93
CA GLU A 74 24.08 -0.50 3.48
C GLU A 74 24.36 0.87 2.84
N ASN A 75 23.55 1.87 3.20
CA ASN A 75 23.84 3.28 2.95
C ASN A 75 22.93 4.17 3.82
N PRO A 76 23.37 4.54 5.04
CA PRO A 76 22.53 5.29 5.99
C PRO A 76 22.21 6.71 5.55
N LYS A 77 22.88 7.23 4.52
CA LYS A 77 22.59 8.56 3.94
C LYS A 77 21.35 8.54 3.05
N ARG A 78 20.86 7.37 2.63
CA ARG A 78 19.65 7.27 1.81
C ARG A 78 18.43 7.67 2.61
N LYS A 79 17.57 8.50 2.01
CA LYS A 79 16.27 8.86 2.61
C LYS A 79 15.42 7.62 2.94
N SER A 80 15.55 6.56 2.14
CA SER A 80 14.81 5.30 2.34
C SER A 80 15.32 4.46 3.52
N PHE A 81 16.59 4.58 3.91
CA PHE A 81 17.14 3.87 5.07
C PHE A 81 16.38 4.19 6.37
N LYS A 82 16.13 5.48 6.63
CA LYS A 82 15.35 5.95 7.81
C LYS A 82 13.88 5.51 7.79
N ARG A 83 13.40 4.93 6.69
CA ARG A 83 12.01 4.45 6.52
C ARG A 83 11.90 2.94 6.75
N ALA A 84 13.01 2.22 6.92
CA ALA A 84 13.02 0.77 7.08
C ALA A 84 12.24 0.30 8.33
N GLU A 85 12.25 1.09 9.41
CA GLU A 85 11.68 0.68 10.70
C GLU A 85 10.14 0.78 10.77
N ARG A 86 9.49 1.32 9.74
CA ARG A 86 8.05 1.58 9.75
C ARG A 86 7.31 1.00 8.55
N ILE A 87 6.05 0.66 8.77
CA ILE A 87 5.12 0.34 7.68
C ILE A 87 4.64 1.59 6.97
N GLU A 88 4.65 1.52 5.65
CA GLU A 88 3.97 2.46 4.77
C GLU A 88 2.97 1.69 3.90
N TRP A 89 1.85 2.33 3.57
CA TRP A 89 0.85 1.73 2.69
C TRP A 89 1.32 1.83 1.26
N GLU A 90 1.57 0.67 0.65
CA GLU A 90 1.97 0.50 -0.74
C GLU A 90 0.75 0.53 -1.66
N HIS A 91 0.85 1.32 -2.72
CA HIS A 91 -0.02 1.21 -3.89
C HIS A 91 0.58 0.19 -4.86
N MET A 92 0.05 -1.04 -4.92
CA MET A 92 0.59 -2.09 -5.81
C MET A 92 0.61 -1.61 -7.27
N VAL A 93 -0.52 -1.05 -7.73
CA VAL A 93 -0.57 -0.16 -8.89
C VAL A 93 -0.37 1.27 -8.40
N THR A 94 0.78 1.86 -8.71
CA THR A 94 1.22 3.13 -8.12
C THR A 94 0.26 4.27 -8.45
N ALA A 95 0.11 5.25 -7.54
CA ALA A 95 -0.64 6.48 -7.83
C ALA A 95 -0.21 7.14 -9.16
N HIS A 96 1.09 7.07 -9.47
CA HIS A 96 1.63 7.55 -10.74
C HIS A 96 1.10 6.76 -11.94
N ASN A 97 1.18 5.43 -11.93
CA ASN A 97 0.72 4.60 -13.05
C ASN A 97 -0.79 4.69 -13.26
N MET A 98 -1.55 4.91 -12.18
CA MET A 98 -2.99 5.16 -12.24
C MET A 98 -3.33 6.54 -12.82
N GLY A 99 -2.54 7.58 -12.49
CA GLY A 99 -2.94 8.97 -12.70
C GLY A 99 -2.16 9.75 -13.76
N GLN A 100 -0.97 9.34 -14.16
CA GLN A 100 -0.05 10.16 -14.99
C GLN A 100 -0.64 10.62 -16.33
N HIS A 101 -1.67 9.95 -16.85
CA HIS A 101 -2.34 10.28 -18.10
C HIS A 101 -3.57 11.20 -17.92
N LEU A 102 -4.00 11.45 -16.68
CA LEU A 102 -5.20 12.21 -16.38
C LEU A 102 -4.96 13.72 -16.52
N PRO A 103 -5.97 14.51 -16.94
CA PRO A 103 -5.87 15.97 -17.01
C PRO A 103 -5.46 16.59 -15.66
N CYS A 104 -6.06 16.14 -14.55
CA CYS A 104 -5.70 16.62 -13.21
C CYS A 104 -4.20 16.44 -12.90
N TRP A 105 -3.57 15.40 -13.44
CA TRP A 105 -2.18 15.10 -13.16
C TRP A 105 -1.26 16.01 -13.95
N ARG A 106 -1.59 16.30 -15.21
CA ARG A 106 -0.88 17.32 -15.99
C ARG A 106 -0.96 18.68 -15.31
N ASP A 107 -2.12 19.02 -14.75
CA ASP A 107 -2.39 20.35 -14.23
C ASP A 107 -1.85 20.57 -12.80
N GLY A 108 -1.45 19.52 -12.08
CA GLY A 108 -0.84 19.68 -10.75
C GLY A 108 -0.44 18.39 -10.03
N GLY A 109 -0.18 17.32 -10.78
CA GLY A 109 0.25 16.02 -10.29
C GLY A 109 -0.74 15.32 -9.35
N ARG A 110 -0.21 14.34 -8.60
CA ARG A 110 -0.97 13.57 -7.61
C ARG A 110 -1.80 14.45 -6.68
N LYS A 111 -1.21 15.54 -6.15
CA LYS A 111 -1.89 16.43 -5.21
C LYS A 111 -3.16 17.04 -5.81
N ASN A 112 -3.10 17.46 -7.07
CA ASN A 112 -4.27 18.01 -7.76
C ASN A 112 -5.33 16.94 -8.01
N CYS A 113 -4.94 15.75 -8.47
CA CYS A 113 -5.88 14.64 -8.65
C CYS A 113 -6.55 14.22 -7.33
N SER A 114 -5.80 14.02 -6.26
CA SER A 114 -6.35 13.69 -4.93
C SER A 114 -7.26 14.80 -4.38
N ALA A 115 -7.12 16.05 -4.84
CA ALA A 115 -7.95 17.17 -4.39
C ALA A 115 -9.20 17.37 -5.26
N ASN A 116 -9.12 17.11 -6.56
CA ASN A 116 -10.11 17.61 -7.54
C ASN A 116 -10.73 16.54 -8.43
N ASP A 117 -10.12 15.37 -8.58
CA ASP A 117 -10.66 14.29 -9.41
C ASP A 117 -11.34 13.22 -8.53
N THR A 118 -12.65 13.08 -8.65
CA THR A 118 -13.46 12.17 -7.82
C THR A 118 -13.11 10.71 -8.06
N THR A 119 -12.85 10.33 -9.32
CA THR A 119 -12.48 8.96 -9.67
C THR A 119 -11.11 8.61 -9.13
N PHE A 120 -10.13 9.51 -9.31
CA PHE A 120 -8.79 9.32 -8.78
C PHE A 120 -8.78 9.23 -7.25
N LYS A 121 -9.58 10.04 -6.55
CA LYS A 121 -9.70 9.96 -5.08
C LYS A 121 -10.10 8.57 -4.60
N ILE A 122 -11.11 7.97 -5.25
CA ILE A 122 -11.62 6.65 -4.91
C ILE A 122 -10.59 5.58 -5.30
N MET A 123 -10.06 5.65 -6.53
CA MET A 123 -9.03 4.75 -7.03
C MET A 123 -7.75 4.74 -6.16
N GLU A 124 -7.33 5.91 -5.64
CA GLU A 124 -6.17 6.05 -4.76
C GLU A 124 -6.45 5.48 -3.35
N GLY A 125 -7.70 5.52 -2.90
CA GLY A 125 -8.11 4.97 -1.60
C GLY A 125 -8.57 3.53 -1.64
N ASP A 126 -8.58 2.90 -2.81
CA ASP A 126 -9.06 1.53 -2.95
C ASP A 126 -8.19 0.52 -2.18
N MET A 127 -8.79 -0.15 -1.20
CA MET A 127 -8.10 -1.04 -0.28
C MET A 127 -7.62 -2.33 -0.96
N HIS A 128 -8.21 -2.75 -2.09
CA HIS A 128 -7.71 -3.88 -2.86
C HIS A 128 -6.33 -3.58 -3.44
N ASN A 129 -6.00 -2.31 -3.68
CA ASN A 129 -4.70 -1.86 -4.16
C ASN A 129 -3.71 -1.44 -3.05
N LEU A 130 -4.16 -1.38 -1.79
CA LEU A 130 -3.33 -0.98 -0.65
C LEU A 130 -2.81 -2.17 0.15
N TYR A 131 -1.50 -2.25 0.36
CA TYR A 131 -0.83 -3.31 1.12
C TYR A 131 0.23 -2.77 2.09
N PRO A 132 0.47 -3.36 3.27
CA PRO A 132 1.59 -2.96 4.12
C PRO A 132 2.94 -3.28 3.44
N ALA A 133 3.87 -2.33 3.45
CA ALA A 133 5.24 -2.52 3.00
C ALA A 133 6.25 -1.85 3.94
N ILE A 134 7.47 -2.40 4.00
CA ILE A 134 8.60 -1.73 4.64
C ILE A 134 8.87 -0.41 3.91
N GLY A 135 8.95 0.70 4.64
CA GLY A 135 9.09 2.03 4.03
C GLY A 135 10.33 2.20 3.17
N GLU A 136 11.43 1.50 3.46
CA GLU A 136 12.61 1.47 2.57
C GLU A 136 12.28 0.83 1.22
N VAL A 137 11.65 -0.35 1.22
CA VAL A 137 11.33 -1.11 0.01
C VAL A 137 10.27 -0.40 -0.83
N ASN A 138 9.23 0.17 -0.20
CA ASN A 138 8.26 1.05 -0.87
C ASN A 138 8.98 2.25 -1.54
N GLY A 139 9.85 2.92 -0.79
CA GLY A 139 10.63 4.04 -1.30
C GLY A 139 11.54 3.69 -2.48
N ASP A 140 12.19 2.55 -2.41
CA ASP A 140 13.06 2.05 -3.47
C ASP A 140 12.26 1.61 -4.70
N ARG A 141 11.10 0.95 -4.51
CA ARG A 141 10.18 0.54 -5.59
C ARG A 141 9.67 1.74 -6.39
N ASN A 142 9.45 2.89 -5.74
CA ASN A 142 9.06 4.13 -6.42
C ASN A 142 7.79 3.91 -7.30
N ASN A 143 7.79 4.41 -8.54
CA ASN A 143 6.76 4.17 -9.53
C ASN A 143 7.13 3.03 -10.51
N PHE A 144 8.14 2.22 -10.18
CA PHE A 144 8.68 1.22 -11.10
C PHE A 144 7.68 0.11 -11.37
N MET A 145 7.58 -0.26 -12.65
CA MET A 145 6.76 -1.39 -13.07
C MET A 145 7.36 -2.71 -12.63
N TYR A 146 6.51 -3.70 -12.42
CA TYR A 146 6.96 -5.03 -12.07
C TYR A 146 7.63 -5.72 -13.26
N SER A 147 8.51 -6.67 -12.94
CA SER A 147 9.18 -7.54 -13.89
C SER A 147 9.51 -8.87 -13.23
N GLN A 148 9.87 -9.85 -14.04
CA GLN A 148 10.50 -11.08 -13.60
C GLN A 148 11.76 -11.29 -14.44
N TRP A 149 12.89 -11.39 -13.78
CA TRP A 149 14.16 -11.76 -14.38
C TRP A 149 14.36 -13.28 -14.27
N THR A 150 15.15 -13.83 -15.20
CA THR A 150 15.50 -15.26 -15.23
C THR A 150 16.86 -15.54 -14.62
N ASN A 151 17.63 -14.50 -14.29
CA ASN A 151 18.86 -14.63 -13.52
C ASN A 151 18.55 -14.57 -12.02
N ASP A 152 19.53 -14.94 -11.19
CA ASP A 152 19.48 -14.86 -9.73
C ASP A 152 20.26 -13.62 -9.26
N PRO A 153 19.64 -12.42 -9.25
CA PRO A 153 20.30 -11.22 -8.77
C PRO A 153 20.60 -11.31 -7.27
N GLU A 154 21.71 -10.70 -6.87
CA GLU A 154 22.13 -10.63 -5.46
C GLU A 154 21.04 -9.98 -4.58
N PRO A 155 20.74 -10.58 -3.41
CA PRO A 155 19.77 -10.02 -2.47
C PRO A 155 20.13 -8.59 -2.04
N MET A 156 19.13 -7.70 -2.08
CA MET A 156 19.33 -6.29 -1.73
C MET A 156 19.00 -5.98 -0.26
N TYR A 157 18.20 -6.84 0.38
CA TYR A 157 17.54 -6.52 1.66
C TYR A 157 17.70 -7.67 2.68
N GLY A 158 18.88 -8.29 2.74
CA GLY A 158 19.11 -9.48 3.56
C GLY A 158 18.35 -10.69 3.00
N GLY A 159 17.52 -11.34 3.82
CA GLY A 159 16.71 -12.50 3.43
C GLY A 159 15.51 -12.19 2.54
N CYS A 160 15.18 -10.91 2.33
CA CYS A 160 14.08 -10.51 1.46
C CYS A 160 14.47 -10.64 -0.02
N LYS A 161 13.72 -11.49 -0.75
CA LYS A 161 13.96 -11.82 -2.17
C LYS A 161 13.43 -10.79 -3.17
N THR A 162 12.87 -9.66 -2.70
CA THR A 162 12.45 -8.58 -3.59
C THR A 162 13.68 -7.82 -4.07
N ILE A 163 13.70 -7.51 -5.36
CA ILE A 163 14.81 -6.86 -6.05
C ILE A 163 14.30 -5.64 -6.80
N VAL A 164 15.05 -4.55 -6.72
CA VAL A 164 14.76 -3.29 -7.39
C VAL A 164 15.93 -2.91 -8.27
N ASP A 165 15.72 -2.90 -9.58
CA ASP A 165 16.69 -2.40 -10.55
C ASP A 165 16.41 -0.90 -10.82
N PHE A 166 17.26 -0.04 -10.24
CA PHE A 166 17.15 1.41 -10.42
C PHE A 166 17.51 1.87 -11.83
N LYS A 167 18.37 1.13 -12.53
CA LYS A 167 18.82 1.48 -13.89
C LYS A 167 17.72 1.18 -14.90
N LEU A 168 17.11 -0.01 -14.79
CA LEU A 168 15.99 -0.43 -15.63
C LEU A 168 14.64 0.12 -15.14
N LYS A 169 14.58 0.68 -13.93
CA LYS A 169 13.34 1.16 -13.30
C LYS A 169 12.27 0.07 -13.22
N LYS A 170 12.69 -1.11 -12.74
CA LYS A 170 11.85 -2.30 -12.60
C LYS A 170 12.01 -2.93 -11.22
N ALA A 171 10.97 -3.60 -10.74
CA ALA A 171 11.01 -4.35 -9.49
C ALA A 171 10.56 -5.80 -9.71
N GLN A 172 11.30 -6.76 -9.20
CA GLN A 172 10.85 -8.15 -9.06
C GLN A 172 10.45 -8.37 -7.61
N PRO A 173 9.16 -8.54 -7.33
CA PRO A 173 8.72 -8.92 -5.99
C PRO A 173 9.10 -10.39 -5.73
N ARG A 174 9.17 -10.74 -4.44
CA ARG A 174 9.21 -12.14 -3.99
C ARG A 174 8.01 -12.93 -4.56
N GLU A 175 8.18 -14.23 -4.71
CA GLU A 175 7.21 -15.10 -5.38
C GLU A 175 5.82 -15.05 -4.74
N GLU A 176 5.78 -15.04 -3.41
CA GLU A 176 4.54 -15.04 -2.62
C GLU A 176 3.72 -13.75 -2.80
N ALA A 177 4.33 -12.67 -3.31
CA ALA A 177 3.64 -11.41 -3.60
C ALA A 177 3.13 -11.32 -5.05
N ARG A 178 3.61 -12.17 -5.96
CA ARG A 178 3.34 -12.06 -7.41
C ARG A 178 1.86 -12.24 -7.74
N GLY A 179 1.21 -13.26 -7.15
CA GLY A 179 -0.22 -13.50 -7.35
C GLY A 179 -1.09 -12.34 -6.84
N ILE A 180 -0.79 -11.84 -5.63
CA ILE A 180 -1.49 -10.71 -5.00
C ILE A 180 -1.40 -9.46 -5.89
N ILE A 181 -0.18 -9.13 -6.33
CA ILE A 181 0.09 -7.98 -7.21
C ILE A 181 -0.62 -8.13 -8.55
N ALA A 182 -0.62 -9.33 -9.13
CA ALA A 182 -1.28 -9.60 -10.40
C ALA A 182 -2.79 -9.37 -10.31
N ARG A 183 -3.45 -9.96 -9.31
CA ARG A 183 -4.90 -9.82 -9.11
C ARG A 183 -5.30 -8.40 -8.75
N ALA A 184 -4.49 -7.68 -7.97
CA ALA A 184 -4.70 -6.26 -7.74
C ALA A 184 -4.57 -5.45 -9.03
N SER A 185 -3.57 -5.74 -9.88
CA SER A 185 -3.35 -5.02 -11.13
C SER A 185 -4.48 -5.25 -12.15
N LEU A 186 -4.90 -6.50 -12.32
CA LEU A 186 -6.04 -6.86 -13.18
C LEU A 186 -7.36 -6.28 -12.64
N TYR A 187 -7.54 -6.22 -11.33
CA TYR A 187 -8.66 -5.52 -10.69
C TYR A 187 -8.65 -4.03 -11.02
N MET A 188 -7.53 -3.33 -10.83
CA MET A 188 -7.46 -1.89 -11.09
C MET A 188 -7.70 -1.54 -12.56
N GLU A 189 -7.22 -2.39 -13.49
CA GLU A 189 -7.53 -2.27 -14.91
C GLU A 189 -9.04 -2.49 -15.18
N LYS A 190 -9.65 -3.55 -14.63
CA LYS A 190 -11.07 -3.86 -14.82
C LYS A 190 -11.99 -2.80 -14.21
N THR A 191 -11.69 -2.32 -13.02
CA THR A 191 -12.55 -1.44 -12.22
C THR A 191 -12.42 0.03 -12.64
N TYR A 192 -11.21 0.48 -12.95
CA TYR A 192 -10.93 1.89 -13.20
C TYR A 192 -10.39 2.20 -14.61
N GLY A 193 -10.17 1.18 -15.44
CA GLY A 193 -9.58 1.37 -16.77
C GLY A 193 -8.10 1.78 -16.71
N VAL A 194 -7.39 1.45 -15.63
CA VAL A 194 -5.94 1.71 -15.54
C VAL A 194 -5.22 1.02 -16.70
N ASN A 195 -4.47 1.78 -17.48
CA ASN A 195 -3.81 1.27 -18.67
C ASN A 195 -2.66 0.32 -18.31
N LEU A 196 -2.79 -0.95 -18.71
CA LEU A 196 -1.72 -1.93 -18.68
C LEU A 196 -1.20 -2.17 -20.09
N SER A 197 0.12 -2.14 -20.25
CA SER A 197 0.72 -2.55 -21.52
C SER A 197 0.40 -4.02 -21.81
N LYS A 198 0.40 -4.42 -23.08
CA LYS A 198 0.20 -5.83 -23.47
C LYS A 198 1.20 -6.76 -22.78
N GLN A 199 2.41 -6.28 -22.49
CA GLN A 199 3.44 -7.05 -21.80
C GLN A 199 3.10 -7.21 -20.30
N ASP A 200 2.76 -6.11 -19.62
CA ASP A 200 2.45 -6.15 -18.19
C ASP A 200 1.18 -6.96 -17.93
N ARG A 201 0.16 -6.80 -18.77
CA ARG A 201 -1.08 -7.59 -18.68
C ARG A 201 -0.80 -9.09 -18.81
N LYS A 202 0.00 -9.52 -19.80
CA LYS A 202 0.40 -10.93 -19.96
C LYS A 202 1.20 -11.44 -18.75
N LEU A 203 2.09 -10.61 -18.20
CA LEU A 203 2.83 -10.96 -16.99
C LEU A 203 1.88 -11.22 -15.82
N PHE A 204 0.91 -10.34 -15.58
CA PHE A 204 -0.05 -10.51 -14.49
C PHE A 204 -1.00 -11.68 -14.73
N GLU A 205 -1.48 -11.91 -15.96
CA GLU A 205 -2.27 -13.10 -16.29
C GLU A 205 -1.48 -14.40 -16.05
N ALA A 206 -0.17 -14.40 -16.33
CA ALA A 206 0.69 -15.55 -16.03
C ALA A 206 0.89 -15.72 -14.52
N TRP A 207 1.20 -14.63 -13.80
CA TRP A 207 1.38 -14.67 -12.35
C TRP A 207 0.12 -15.10 -11.60
N ASP A 208 -1.06 -14.63 -12.02
CA ASP A 208 -2.33 -15.01 -11.42
C ASP A 208 -2.63 -16.52 -11.56
N LYS A 209 -2.14 -17.15 -12.64
CA LYS A 209 -2.23 -18.60 -12.84
C LYS A 209 -1.17 -19.38 -12.07
N MET A 210 0.07 -18.90 -12.08
CA MET A 210 1.20 -19.59 -11.44
C MET A 210 1.20 -19.49 -9.91
N TYR A 211 0.65 -18.39 -9.38
CA TYR A 211 0.61 -18.10 -7.94
C TYR A 211 -0.85 -18.03 -7.49
N PRO A 212 -1.45 -19.18 -7.10
CA PRO A 212 -2.87 -19.26 -6.76
C PRO A 212 -3.21 -18.39 -5.54
N VAL A 213 -4.50 -18.12 -5.38
CA VAL A 213 -5.01 -17.39 -4.21
C VAL A 213 -4.77 -18.21 -2.96
N THR A 214 -4.44 -17.53 -1.86
CA THR A 214 -4.20 -18.15 -0.55
C THR A 214 -5.33 -17.83 0.42
N ASP A 215 -5.46 -18.61 1.49
CA ASP A 215 -6.44 -18.35 2.56
C ASP A 215 -6.28 -16.95 3.16
N LYS A 216 -5.04 -16.47 3.33
CA LYS A 216 -4.75 -15.10 3.80
C LYS A 216 -5.30 -14.05 2.83
N GLU A 217 -5.20 -14.29 1.53
CA GLU A 217 -5.71 -13.36 0.52
C GLU A 217 -7.23 -13.38 0.43
N CYS A 218 -7.87 -14.56 0.57
CA CYS A 218 -9.32 -14.67 0.72
C CYS A 218 -9.83 -13.94 1.96
N GLU A 219 -9.15 -14.10 3.09
CA GLU A 219 -9.49 -13.41 4.33
C GLU A 219 -9.31 -11.89 4.21
N ARG A 220 -8.24 -11.45 3.55
CA ARG A 220 -8.02 -10.03 3.23
C ARG A 220 -9.18 -9.47 2.39
N ASP A 221 -9.55 -10.14 1.30
CA ASP A 221 -10.64 -9.72 0.42
C ASP A 221 -11.98 -9.65 1.17
N ARG A 222 -12.29 -10.66 2.00
CA ARG A 222 -13.47 -10.66 2.87
C ARG A 222 -13.49 -9.48 3.84
N ARG A 223 -12.34 -9.13 4.45
CA ARG A 223 -12.23 -7.97 5.35
C ARG A 223 -12.36 -6.65 4.60
N ILE A 224 -11.80 -6.55 3.40
CA ILE A 224 -11.96 -5.38 2.55
C ILE A 224 -13.44 -5.20 2.18
N PHE A 225 -14.14 -6.26 1.76
CA PHE A 225 -15.58 -6.18 1.46
C PHE A 225 -16.40 -5.61 2.63
N LYS A 226 -16.11 -6.05 3.87
CA LYS A 226 -16.78 -5.52 5.07
C LYS A 226 -16.51 -4.03 5.35
N VAL A 227 -15.44 -3.47 4.81
CA VAL A 227 -15.02 -2.08 5.07
C VAL A 227 -15.33 -1.18 3.87
N GLN A 228 -15.10 -1.66 2.65
CA GLN A 228 -15.21 -0.91 1.41
C GLN A 228 -16.52 -1.16 0.66
N GLY A 229 -17.06 -2.39 0.73
CA GLY A 229 -18.35 -2.77 0.14
C GLY A 229 -18.26 -3.62 -1.13
N ASP A 230 -17.07 -3.85 -1.67
CA ASP A 230 -16.86 -4.62 -2.89
C ASP A 230 -15.73 -5.66 -2.74
N HIS A 231 -15.84 -6.73 -3.53
CA HIS A 231 -14.84 -7.78 -3.65
C HIS A 231 -13.93 -7.52 -4.84
N ASN A 232 -12.69 -8.00 -4.78
CA ASN A 232 -11.88 -8.18 -5.97
C ASN A 232 -12.31 -9.50 -6.66
N PRO A 233 -12.96 -9.48 -7.84
CA PRO A 233 -13.45 -10.69 -8.50
C PRO A 233 -12.33 -11.68 -8.83
N PHE A 234 -11.10 -11.20 -9.10
CA PHE A 234 -9.95 -12.07 -9.38
C PHE A 234 -9.47 -12.85 -8.16
N VAL A 235 -9.87 -12.44 -6.95
CA VAL A 235 -9.64 -13.16 -5.69
C VAL A 235 -10.89 -13.93 -5.31
N TYR A 236 -12.02 -13.24 -5.17
CA TYR A 236 -13.27 -13.78 -4.63
C TYR A 236 -13.79 -15.00 -5.39
N GLU A 237 -13.71 -15.01 -6.72
CA GLU A 237 -14.17 -16.15 -7.54
C GLU A 237 -13.36 -17.42 -7.28
N LYS A 238 -12.11 -17.30 -6.80
CA LYS A 238 -11.20 -18.42 -6.52
C LYS A 238 -11.18 -18.84 -5.05
N CYS A 239 -11.87 -18.09 -4.19
CA CYS A 239 -12.02 -18.38 -2.76
C CYS A 239 -13.34 -19.11 -2.44
N LYS A 240 -14.15 -19.38 -3.47
CA LYS A 240 -15.44 -20.06 -3.35
C LYS A 240 -15.29 -21.58 -3.40
#